data_AF-A0A3D1ZL65-F1
#
_entry.id   AF-A0A3D1ZL65-F1
#
_cell.length_a   1.000
_cell.length_b   1.000
_cell.length_c   1.000
_cell.angle_alpha   90.00
_cell.angle_beta   90.00
_cell.angle_gamma   90.00
#
_symmetry.space_group_name_H-M   'P 1'
#
loop_
_entity.id
_entity.type
_entity.pdbx_description
1 polymer ?
#
loop_
_entity_poly.entity_id
_entity_poly.type
_entity_poly.pdbx_seq_one_letter_code
_entity_poly.pdbx_strand_id
1 'polypeptide(L)'
;MSKLPSEHKFLDLSDYGRPPARWIAHLFKDTAVTPIHITMLFVVTGIIAIGFMLNQQLWAAAIFLVIKSILDAADGELARVKQTPSYIGRYFDSVADIILNFCFLATICYITAGSWPLMLVAFCAVQLQGTLYNYYYVIFRNKYNGDKTSRIFEDSAPTAMP
;
A
#
# COMPACT_ATOMS: atom_id res chain seq x y z
N MET A 1 -2.22 12.92 -7.90
CA MET A 1 -3.23 11.97 -8.44
C MET A 1 -3.60 12.20 -9.91
N SER A 2 -3.57 11.14 -10.71
CA SER A 2 -4.07 11.12 -12.10
C SER A 2 -5.58 10.79 -12.24
N LYS A 3 -6.27 10.50 -11.14
CA LYS A 3 -7.61 9.88 -11.12
C LYS A 3 -8.76 10.82 -10.72
N LEU A 4 -8.52 12.13 -10.59
CA LEU A 4 -9.56 13.12 -10.26
C LEU A 4 -9.48 14.29 -11.25
N PRO A 5 -10.64 14.82 -11.71
CA PRO A 5 -10.70 16.04 -12.50
C PRO A 5 -9.96 17.18 -11.78
N SER A 6 -9.36 18.08 -12.55
CA SER A 6 -8.52 19.19 -12.05
C SER A 6 -9.19 20.01 -10.95
N GLU A 7 -10.51 20.11 -10.99
CA GLU A 7 -11.37 20.89 -10.08
C GLU A 7 -11.57 20.25 -8.69
N HIS A 8 -11.30 18.95 -8.53
CA HIS A 8 -11.46 18.21 -7.26
C HIS A 8 -10.14 17.66 -6.73
N LYS A 9 -9.01 18.17 -7.21
CA LYS A 9 -7.69 17.80 -6.68
C LYS A 9 -7.51 18.40 -5.30
N PHE A 10 -7.30 17.53 -4.31
CA PHE A 10 -6.83 17.93 -2.98
C PHE A 10 -5.35 17.57 -2.82
N LEU A 11 -4.68 18.25 -1.90
CA LEU A 11 -3.33 17.88 -1.45
C LEU A 11 -3.43 16.59 -0.65
N ASP A 12 -3.05 15.50 -1.28
CA ASP A 12 -2.96 14.19 -0.63
C ASP A 12 -1.53 13.98 -0.15
N LEU A 13 -1.35 14.03 1.17
CA LEU A 13 -0.05 13.76 1.79
C LEU A 13 0.43 12.34 1.46
N SER A 14 -0.46 11.37 1.24
CA SER A 14 -0.10 9.99 0.91
C SER A 14 0.56 9.84 -0.47
N ASP A 15 0.44 10.83 -1.36
CA ASP A 15 1.08 10.82 -2.68
C ASP A 15 2.61 11.06 -2.62
N TYR A 16 3.20 11.31 -1.44
CA TYR A 16 4.64 11.61 -1.27
C TYR A 16 5.55 10.51 -1.85
N GLY A 17 5.14 9.25 -1.76
CA GLY A 17 5.90 8.10 -2.23
C GLY A 17 5.81 7.86 -3.75
N ARG A 18 4.90 8.57 -4.44
CA ARG A 18 4.62 8.28 -5.86
C ARG A 18 5.73 8.69 -6.85
N PRO A 19 6.40 9.84 -6.72
CA PRO A 19 7.50 10.18 -7.61
C PRO A 19 8.61 9.11 -7.61
N PRO A 20 9.14 8.64 -6.47
CA PRO A 20 10.13 7.58 -6.46
C PRO A 20 9.54 6.23 -6.89
N ALA A 21 8.29 5.91 -6.53
CA ALA A 21 7.61 4.69 -6.97
C ALA A 21 7.48 4.60 -8.50
N ARG A 22 7.17 5.70 -9.19
CA ARG A 22 7.13 5.77 -10.65
C ARG A 22 8.51 5.56 -11.27
N TRP A 23 9.54 6.16 -10.67
CA TRP A 23 10.90 5.96 -11.14
C TRP A 23 11.32 4.49 -11.05
N ILE A 24 11.03 3.84 -9.92
CA ILE A 24 11.22 2.40 -9.73
C ILE A 24 10.42 1.59 -10.76
N ALA A 25 9.14 1.90 -10.95
CA ALA A 25 8.29 1.21 -11.93
C ALA A 25 8.81 1.34 -13.37
N HIS A 26 9.32 2.51 -13.76
CA HIS A 26 9.94 2.72 -15.07
C HIS A 26 11.25 1.96 -15.23
N LEU A 27 12.08 1.89 -14.19
CA LEU A 27 13.32 1.13 -14.20
C LEU A 27 13.06 -0.38 -14.41
N PHE A 28 12.02 -0.92 -13.77
CA PHE A 28 11.67 -2.34 -13.87
C PHE A 28 10.74 -2.68 -15.04
N LYS A 29 10.29 -1.68 -15.82
CA LYS A 29 9.35 -1.86 -16.93
C LYS A 29 9.84 -2.89 -17.95
N ASP A 30 11.10 -2.82 -18.34
CA ASP A 30 11.65 -3.67 -19.41
C ASP A 30 12.32 -4.95 -18.87
N THR A 31 12.19 -5.22 -17.56
CA THR A 31 12.78 -6.39 -16.90
C THR A 31 11.76 -7.51 -16.70
N ALA A 32 12.21 -8.72 -16.34
CA ALA A 32 11.34 -9.84 -15.97
C ALA A 32 10.69 -9.69 -14.57
N VAL A 33 10.95 -8.61 -13.84
CA VAL A 33 10.41 -8.37 -12.49
C VAL A 33 8.89 -8.18 -12.57
N THR A 34 8.14 -8.99 -11.82
CA THR A 34 6.69 -8.88 -11.73
C THR A 34 6.28 -7.99 -10.56
N PRO A 35 5.05 -7.44 -10.55
CA PRO A 35 4.52 -6.72 -9.39
C PRO A 35 4.64 -7.53 -8.09
N ILE A 36 4.40 -8.84 -8.14
CA ILE A 36 4.52 -9.76 -7.00
C ILE A 36 5.94 -9.76 -6.40
N HIS A 37 6.99 -9.65 -7.22
CA HIS A 37 8.36 -9.55 -6.69
C HIS A 37 8.59 -8.25 -5.93
N ILE A 38 7.97 -7.14 -6.35
CA ILE A 38 8.03 -5.87 -5.61
C ILE A 38 7.22 -5.98 -4.31
N THR A 39 6.05 -6.63 -4.35
CA THR A 39 5.26 -6.92 -3.16
C THR A 39 6.07 -7.72 -2.13
N MET A 40 6.76 -8.78 -2.58
CA MET A 40 7.67 -9.55 -1.72
C MET A 40 8.81 -8.69 -1.16
N LEU A 41 9.36 -7.77 -1.95
CA LEU A 41 10.42 -6.87 -1.50
C LEU A 41 9.93 -5.93 -0.40
N PHE A 42 8.72 -5.37 -0.51
CA PHE A 42 8.21 -4.52 0.56
C PHE A 42 7.97 -5.32 1.84
N VAL A 43 7.51 -6.57 1.74
CA VAL A 43 7.34 -7.46 2.90
C VAL A 43 8.67 -7.67 3.62
N VAL A 44 9.73 -7.98 2.87
CA VAL A 44 11.07 -8.12 3.43
C VAL A 44 11.53 -6.82 4.09
N THR A 45 11.32 -5.66 3.45
CA THR A 45 11.68 -4.37 4.08
C THR A 45 10.88 -4.07 5.35
N GLY A 46 9.60 -4.47 5.40
CA GLY A 46 8.77 -4.33 6.60
C GLY A 46 9.26 -5.21 7.75
N ILE A 47 9.66 -6.45 7.47
CA ILE A 47 10.26 -7.35 8.47
C ILE A 47 11.60 -6.80 8.97
N ILE A 48 12.42 -6.24 8.09
CA ILE A 48 13.68 -5.59 8.48
C ILE A 48 13.40 -4.39 9.38
N ALA A 49 12.38 -3.58 9.07
CA ALA A 49 11.96 -2.48 9.93
C ALA A 49 11.58 -2.96 11.33
N ILE A 50 10.82 -4.05 11.45
CA ILE A 50 10.48 -4.69 12.73
C ILE A 50 11.75 -5.12 13.47
N GLY A 51 12.71 -5.74 12.78
CA GLY A 51 14.00 -6.10 13.35
C GLY A 51 14.74 -4.90 13.94
N PHE A 52 14.74 -3.76 13.24
CA PHE A 52 15.32 -2.52 13.76
C PHE A 52 14.55 -1.94 14.94
N MET A 53 13.21 -2.01 14.94
CA MET A 53 12.39 -1.58 16.08
C MET A 53 12.74 -2.38 17.34
N LEU A 54 12.85 -3.71 17.22
CA LEU A 54 13.19 -4.59 18.34
C LEU A 54 14.60 -4.33 18.88
N ASN A 55 15.54 -3.93 18.02
CA ASN A 55 16.89 -3.54 18.41
C ASN A 55 16.99 -2.07 18.88
N GLN A 56 15.86 -1.37 19.06
CA GLN A 56 15.77 0.05 19.46
C GLN A 56 16.45 1.02 18.48
N GLN A 57 16.72 0.60 17.24
CA GLN A 57 17.28 1.42 16.18
C GLN A 57 16.18 2.17 15.44
N LEU A 58 15.54 3.12 16.13
CA LEU A 58 14.32 3.79 15.64
C LEU A 58 14.53 4.57 14.33
N TRP A 59 15.70 5.18 14.13
CA TRP A 59 16.03 5.88 12.88
C TRP A 59 16.09 4.93 11.68
N ALA A 60 16.73 3.77 11.84
CA ALA A 60 16.78 2.75 10.81
C ALA A 60 15.39 2.18 10.53
N ALA A 61 14.61 1.88 11.59
CA ALA A 61 13.23 1.44 11.45
C ALA A 61 12.37 2.44 10.66
N ALA A 62 12.46 3.74 10.97
CA ALA A 62 11.73 4.79 10.27
C ALA A 62 12.10 4.87 8.79
N ILE A 63 13.39 4.79 8.45
CA ILE A 63 13.86 4.78 7.05
C ILE A 63 13.28 3.57 6.31
N PHE A 64 13.34 2.38 6.89
CA PHE A 64 12.81 1.17 6.25
C PHE A 64 11.28 1.18 6.12
N LEU A 65 10.55 1.80 7.04
CA LEU A 65 9.11 2.03 6.91
C LEU A 65 8.78 2.95 5.73
N VAL A 66 9.56 4.02 5.54
CA VAL A 66 9.41 4.92 4.39
C VAL A 66 9.72 4.16 3.08
N ILE A 67 10.78 3.36 3.06
CA ILE A 67 11.14 2.52 1.90
C ILE A 67 10.01 1.53 1.59
N LYS A 68 9.45 0.84 2.60
CA LYS A 68 8.28 -0.06 2.43
C LYS A 68 7.15 0.67 1.73
N SER A 69 6.80 1.88 2.19
CA SER A 69 5.70 2.66 1.62
C SER A 69 5.94 3.08 0.17
N ILE A 70 7.20 3.38 -0.20
CA ILE A 70 7.56 3.67 -1.59
C ILE A 70 7.44 2.42 -2.47
N LEU A 71 7.84 1.25 -1.98
CA LEU A 71 7.79 -0.02 -2.72
C LEU A 71 6.36 -0.52 -2.95
N ASP A 72 5.50 -0.39 -1.94
CA ASP A 72 4.06 -0.61 -2.01
C ASP A 72 3.42 0.27 -3.10
N ALA A 73 3.74 1.57 -3.14
CA ALA A 73 3.30 2.41 -4.26
C ALA A 73 3.90 1.98 -5.62
N ALA A 74 5.09 1.36 -5.64
CA ALA A 74 5.78 0.97 -6.87
C ALA A 74 5.19 -0.29 -7.52
N ASP A 75 4.66 -1.25 -6.76
CA ASP A 75 4.09 -2.46 -7.33
C ASP A 75 2.82 -2.16 -8.16
N GLY A 76 1.99 -1.25 -7.67
CA GLY A 76 0.76 -0.80 -8.30
C GLY A 76 1.02 0.10 -9.50
N GLU A 77 2.07 0.94 -9.46
CA GLU A 77 2.50 1.70 -10.64
C GLU A 77 3.16 0.78 -11.69
N LEU A 78 3.95 -0.23 -11.29
CA LEU A 78 4.53 -1.20 -12.22
C LEU A 78 3.45 -2.02 -12.94
N ALA A 79 2.42 -2.49 -12.21
CA ALA A 79 1.30 -3.21 -12.80
C ALA A 79 0.55 -2.38 -13.87
N ARG A 80 0.46 -1.06 -13.68
CA ARG A 80 -0.14 -0.14 -14.66
C ARG A 80 0.77 0.06 -15.87
N VAL A 81 2.05 0.31 -15.63
CA VAL A 81 3.03 0.55 -16.70
C VAL A 81 3.21 -0.69 -17.58
N LYS A 82 3.15 -1.89 -17.00
CA LYS A 82 3.20 -3.16 -17.73
C LYS A 82 1.85 -3.60 -18.31
N GLN A 83 0.75 -2.89 -18.02
CA GLN A 83 -0.61 -3.23 -18.45
C GLN A 83 -1.00 -4.67 -18.07
N THR A 84 -0.47 -5.18 -16.95
CA THR A 84 -0.75 -6.51 -16.42
C THR A 84 -1.43 -6.43 -15.05
N PRO A 85 -2.63 -5.81 -14.96
CA PRO A 85 -3.38 -5.80 -13.70
C PRO A 85 -3.77 -7.25 -13.36
N SER A 86 -3.23 -7.76 -12.25
CA SER A 86 -3.54 -9.11 -11.75
C SER A 86 -4.35 -9.01 -10.47
N TYR A 87 -5.47 -9.73 -10.42
CA TYR A 87 -6.25 -9.91 -9.19
C TYR A 87 -5.45 -10.56 -8.07
N ILE A 88 -4.64 -11.56 -8.43
CA ILE A 88 -3.80 -12.28 -7.47
C ILE A 88 -2.78 -11.33 -6.86
N GLY A 89 -2.18 -10.45 -7.68
CA GLY A 89 -1.22 -9.45 -7.20
C GLY A 89 -1.86 -8.45 -6.23
N ARG A 90 -3.04 -7.90 -6.59
CA ARG A 90 -3.77 -6.97 -5.72
C ARG A 90 -4.19 -7.61 -4.39
N TYR A 91 -4.66 -8.85 -4.44
CA TYR A 91 -5.05 -9.57 -3.22
C TYR A 91 -3.83 -9.86 -2.34
N PHE A 92 -2.72 -10.29 -2.95
CA PHE A 92 -1.48 -10.57 -2.24
C PHE A 92 -0.91 -9.33 -1.54
N ASP A 93 -0.92 -8.18 -2.22
CA ASP A 93 -0.54 -6.88 -1.67
C ASP A 93 -1.36 -6.51 -0.42
N SER A 94 -2.69 -6.57 -0.54
CA SER A 94 -3.58 -6.29 0.61
C SER A 94 -3.39 -7.27 1.78
N VAL A 95 -3.17 -8.56 1.51
CA VAL A 95 -2.91 -9.56 2.56
C VAL A 95 -1.56 -9.29 3.24
N ALA A 96 -0.52 -9.00 2.46
CA ALA A 96 0.80 -8.65 2.96
C ALA A 96 0.75 -7.42 3.88
N ASP A 97 -0.02 -6.40 3.50
CA ASP A 97 -0.23 -5.20 4.30
C ASP A 97 -0.95 -5.46 5.62
N ILE A 98 -2.00 -6.29 5.60
CA ILE A 98 -2.72 -6.66 6.83
C ILE A 98 -1.79 -7.37 7.81
N ILE A 99 -0.98 -8.30 7.31
CA ILE A 99 -0.01 -9.06 8.12
C ILE A 99 1.06 -8.12 8.69
N LEU A 100 1.65 -7.24 7.87
CA LEU A 100 2.66 -6.29 8.35
C LEU A 100 2.09 -5.31 9.37
N ASN A 101 0.89 -4.77 9.15
CA ASN A 101 0.24 -3.87 10.11
C ASN A 101 0.02 -4.56 11.46
N PHE A 102 -0.40 -5.82 11.46
CA PHE A 102 -0.49 -6.62 12.67
C PHE A 102 0.88 -6.74 13.36
N CYS A 103 1.91 -7.12 12.60
CA CYS A 103 3.25 -7.29 13.13
C CYS A 103 3.83 -5.98 13.69
N PHE A 104 3.60 -4.83 13.05
CA PHE A 104 4.03 -3.53 13.56
C PHE A 104 3.35 -3.18 14.88
N LEU A 105 2.02 -3.32 14.97
CA LEU A 105 1.29 -3.05 16.21
C LEU A 105 1.68 -4.02 17.33
N ALA A 106 1.87 -5.30 17.01
CA ALA A 106 2.37 -6.30 17.96
C ALA A 106 3.78 -5.95 18.45
N THR A 107 4.67 -5.51 17.57
CA THR A 107 6.03 -5.08 17.91
C THR A 107 6.02 -3.86 18.82
N ILE A 108 5.18 -2.86 18.53
CA ILE A 108 5.01 -1.69 19.39
C ILE A 108 4.52 -2.12 20.76
N CYS A 109 3.46 -2.95 20.82
CA CYS A 109 2.91 -3.46 22.07
C CYS A 109 3.95 -4.24 22.88
N TYR A 110 4.79 -5.04 22.22
CA TYR A 110 5.86 -5.78 22.86
C TYR A 110 6.93 -4.84 23.46
N ILE A 111 7.42 -3.87 22.67
CA ILE A 111 8.46 -2.92 23.10
C ILE A 111 7.97 -2.03 24.25
N THR A 112 6.71 -1.59 24.22
CA THR A 112 6.14 -0.72 25.25
C THR A 112 5.56 -1.47 26.45
N ALA A 113 5.66 -2.81 26.48
CA ALA A 113 4.98 -3.67 27.46
C ALA A 113 3.47 -3.34 27.60
N GLY A 114 2.81 -3.09 26.46
CA GLY A 114 1.42 -2.70 26.37
C GLY A 114 0.42 -3.84 26.59
N SER A 115 -0.87 -3.48 26.61
CA SER A 115 -1.96 -4.45 26.73
C SER A 115 -2.27 -5.11 25.39
N TRP A 116 -2.09 -6.44 25.30
CA TRP A 116 -2.41 -7.23 24.10
C TRP A 116 -3.88 -7.08 23.64
N PRO A 117 -4.90 -7.09 24.53
CA PRO A 117 -6.27 -6.77 24.14
C PRO A 117 -6.42 -5.39 23.49
N LEU A 118 -5.72 -4.37 24.03
CA LEU A 118 -5.76 -3.01 23.46
C LEU A 118 -5.10 -2.96 22.08
N MET A 119 -4.00 -3.70 21.89
CA MET A 119 -3.36 -3.86 20.58
C MET A 119 -4.33 -4.47 19.56
N LEU A 120 -5.10 -5.50 19.93
CA LEU A 120 -6.10 -6.10 19.05
C LEU A 120 -7.22 -5.11 18.68
N VAL A 121 -7.69 -4.30 19.65
CA VAL A 121 -8.65 -3.23 19.38
C VAL A 121 -8.06 -2.19 18.42
N ALA A 122 -6.81 -1.78 18.64
CA ALA A 122 -6.12 -0.84 17.76
C ALA A 122 -5.95 -1.41 16.34
N PHE A 123 -5.62 -2.69 16.22
CA PHE A 123 -5.53 -3.38 14.93
C PHE A 123 -6.87 -3.35 14.19
N CYS A 124 -7.96 -3.75 14.86
CA CYS A 124 -9.30 -3.70 14.26
C CYS A 124 -9.69 -2.27 13.85
N ALA A 125 -9.38 -1.27 14.67
CA ALA A 125 -9.67 0.13 14.37
C ALA A 125 -8.92 0.63 13.13
N VAL A 126 -7.63 0.30 13.00
CA VAL A 126 -6.80 0.67 11.83
C VAL A 126 -7.32 -0.01 10.56
N GLN A 127 -7.67 -1.30 10.62
CA GLN A 127 -8.21 -2.00 9.44
C GLN A 127 -9.57 -1.45 9.00
N LEU A 128 -10.44 -1.13 9.97
CA LEU A 128 -11.73 -0.51 9.70
C LEU A 128 -11.53 0.87 9.06
N GLN A 129 -10.64 1.69 9.60
CA GLN A 129 -10.33 3.02 9.05
C GLN A 129 -9.83 2.92 7.60
N GLY A 130 -8.87 2.03 7.32
CA GLY A 130 -8.33 1.82 5.98
C GLY A 130 -9.40 1.35 4.98
N THR A 131 -10.25 0.41 5.40
CA THR A 131 -11.33 -0.12 4.57
C THR A 131 -12.39 0.94 4.27
N LEU A 132 -12.83 1.69 5.29
CA LEU A 132 -13.79 2.78 5.12
C LEU A 132 -13.24 3.88 4.20
N TYR A 133 -11.97 4.26 4.41
CA TYR A 133 -11.30 5.23 3.54
C TYR A 133 -11.31 4.76 2.09
N ASN A 134 -10.84 3.54 1.82
CA ASN A 134 -10.82 2.97 0.48
C ASN A 134 -12.22 2.89 -0.14
N TYR A 135 -13.23 2.47 0.62
CA TYR A 135 -14.61 2.36 0.16
C TYR A 135 -15.20 3.71 -0.26
N TYR A 136 -15.17 4.72 0.63
CA TYR A 136 -15.70 6.05 0.32
C TYR A 136 -14.92 6.73 -0.79
N TYR A 137 -13.62 6.48 -0.86
CA TYR A 137 -12.77 7.04 -1.89
C TYR A 137 -13.05 6.43 -3.28
N VAL A 138 -13.37 5.13 -3.36
CA VAL A 138 -13.86 4.50 -4.60
C VAL A 138 -15.21 5.08 -5.03
N ILE A 139 -16.13 5.33 -4.08
CA ILE A 139 -17.42 5.99 -4.37
C ILE A 139 -17.17 7.41 -4.91
N PHE A 140 -16.30 8.17 -4.27
CA PHE A 140 -15.96 9.53 -4.69
C PHE A 140 -15.38 9.56 -6.10
N ARG A 141 -14.44 8.65 -6.42
CA ARG A 141 -13.87 8.53 -7.77
C ARG A 141 -14.91 8.19 -8.85
N ASN A 142 -15.86 7.30 -8.53
CA ASN A 142 -16.96 6.95 -9.44
C ASN A 142 -17.94 8.11 -9.63
N LYS A 143 -18.27 8.86 -8.57
CA LYS A 143 -19.22 9.98 -8.62
C LYS A 143 -18.75 11.12 -9.54
N TYR A 144 -17.44 11.34 -9.65
CA TYR A 144 -16.85 12.43 -10.43
C TYR A 144 -16.16 11.98 -11.72
N ASN A 145 -16.50 10.80 -12.26
CA ASN A 145 -15.98 10.28 -13.54
C ASN A 145 -14.44 10.21 -13.64
N GLY A 146 -13.73 10.18 -12.50
CA GLY A 146 -12.28 10.29 -12.44
C GLY A 146 -11.53 8.99 -12.75
N ASP A 147 -12.21 7.83 -12.64
CA ASP A 147 -11.65 6.52 -12.97
C ASP A 147 -12.77 5.45 -13.06
N LYS A 148 -12.79 4.60 -14.10
CA LYS A 148 -13.72 3.44 -14.21
C LYS A 148 -13.07 2.10 -13.83
N THR A 149 -11.79 2.10 -13.42
CA THR A 149 -11.04 0.85 -13.15
C THR A 149 -11.32 0.23 -11.77
N SER A 150 -11.76 1.01 -10.80
CA SER A 150 -12.17 0.54 -9.46
C SER A 150 -13.70 0.54 -9.38
N ARG A 151 -14.30 -0.65 -9.41
CA ARG A 151 -15.75 -0.82 -9.34
C ARG A 151 -16.18 -1.14 -7.90
N ILE A 152 -17.38 -0.70 -7.53
CA ILE A 152 -18.00 -1.01 -6.23
C ILE A 152 -18.31 -2.52 -6.12
N PHE A 153 -18.48 -3.18 -7.26
CA PHE A 153 -18.67 -4.63 -7.41
C PHE A 153 -17.56 -5.19 -8.32
N GLU A 154 -16.75 -6.12 -7.81
CA GLU A 154 -15.62 -6.74 -8.53
C GLU A 154 -16.04 -7.99 -9.33
N ASP A 155 -17.11 -7.90 -10.10
CA ASP A 155 -17.71 -9.09 -10.77
C ASP A 155 -16.99 -9.48 -12.07
N SER A 156 -16.03 -8.68 -12.53
CA SER A 156 -15.37 -8.87 -13.83
C SER A 156 -13.99 -8.21 -13.90
N ALA A 157 -13.06 -8.83 -14.64
CA ALA A 157 -11.66 -8.43 -14.77
C ALA A 157 -11.43 -6.93 -15.04
N PRO A 158 -10.54 -6.25 -14.29
CA PRO A 158 -10.24 -4.84 -14.52
C PRO A 158 -9.53 -4.69 -15.86
N THR A 159 -10.04 -3.79 -16.69
CA THR A 159 -9.42 -3.34 -17.94
C THR A 159 -8.49 -2.17 -17.64
N ALA A 160 -7.24 -2.25 -18.06
CA ALA A 160 -6.27 -1.17 -17.88
C ALA A 160 -6.66 0.03 -18.78
N MET A 161 -6.52 1.24 -18.24
CA MET A 161 -6.62 2.47 -19.03
C MET A 161 -5.22 2.91 -19.49
N PRO A 162 -5.10 3.46 -20.71
CA PRO A 162 -3.85 4.03 -21.23
C PRO A 162 -3.39 5.26 -20.44
#